data_AF-A0A562N7C7-F1
#
_entry.id   AF-A0A562N7C7-F1
#
_cell.length_a   1.000
_cell.length_b   1.000
_cell.length_c   1.000
_cell.angle_alpha   90.00
_cell.angle_beta   90.00
_cell.angle_gamma   90.00
#
_symmetry.space_group_name_H-M   'P 1'
#
loop_
_entity.id
_entity.type
_entity.pdbx_description
1 polymer ?
#
loop_
_entity_poly.entity_id
_entity_poly.type
_entity_poly.pdbx_seq_one_letter_code
_entity_poly.pdbx_strand_id
1 'polypeptide(L)'
;MRKPFLLAVVILAGCQTGPTPIVFKPGVDLRSTVAAVDQCKIASFRDIPQSIATDYHPGYSNPGTVQCNTYGTVVSCNTIGAVNIPGSTTTYDVNQGLRDRYIVRCLEAKGFGVKFDGRACATQSEVNQAMKDRANGQFPKCAVRAPS
;
A
#
# COMPACT_ATOMS: atom_id res chain seq x y z
N MET A 1 32.10 -38.92 2.07
CA MET A 1 31.10 -37.97 2.60
C MET A 1 31.21 -36.65 1.86
N ARG A 2 30.29 -36.37 0.92
CA ARG A 2 30.19 -35.07 0.23
C ARG A 2 28.70 -34.80 -0.03
N LYS A 3 28.07 -33.98 0.81
CA LYS A 3 26.72 -33.45 0.58
C LYS A 3 26.87 -32.06 -0.02
N PRO A 4 26.45 -31.80 -1.27
CA PRO A 4 26.18 -30.43 -1.68
C PRO A 4 24.79 -30.06 -1.16
N PHE A 5 24.78 -29.34 -0.04
CA PHE A 5 23.60 -28.61 0.43
C PHE A 5 23.40 -27.44 -0.54
N LEU A 6 22.59 -27.64 -1.58
CA LEU A 6 22.10 -26.55 -2.43
C LEU A 6 21.05 -25.77 -1.64
N LEU A 7 21.50 -24.74 -0.92
CA LEU A 7 20.64 -23.70 -0.35
C LEU A 7 20.00 -22.91 -1.51
N ALA A 8 18.74 -23.20 -1.81
CA ALA A 8 17.89 -22.33 -2.59
C ALA A 8 17.37 -21.20 -1.67
N VAL A 9 18.03 -20.04 -1.68
CA VAL A 9 17.54 -18.83 -1.03
C VAL A 9 16.59 -18.12 -1.99
N VAL A 10 15.29 -18.35 -1.81
CA VAL A 10 14.21 -17.61 -2.46
C VAL A 10 14.05 -16.27 -1.73
N ILE A 11 14.51 -15.17 -2.32
CA ILE A 11 14.29 -13.82 -1.80
C ILE A 11 12.90 -13.34 -2.25
N LEU A 12 11.90 -13.53 -1.38
CA LEU A 12 10.61 -12.87 -1.47
C LEU A 12 10.74 -11.40 -1.01
N ALA A 13 11.32 -10.54 -1.85
CA ALA A 13 11.31 -9.09 -1.65
C ALA A 13 10.11 -8.46 -2.38
N GLY A 14 8.90 -8.87 -2.01
CA GLY A 14 7.66 -8.22 -2.45
C GLY A 14 7.29 -7.04 -1.55
N CYS A 15 8.14 -6.01 -1.46
CA CYS A 15 7.69 -4.75 -0.87
C CYS A 15 6.89 -3.99 -1.93
N GLN A 16 5.57 -3.93 -1.75
CA GLN A 16 4.68 -3.10 -2.56
C GLN A 16 5.14 -1.64 -2.48
N THR A 17 5.88 -1.18 -3.49
CA THR A 17 6.19 0.24 -3.67
C THR A 17 5.03 0.86 -4.43
N GLY A 18 3.98 1.26 -3.70
CA GLY A 18 3.04 2.24 -4.25
C GLY A 18 3.78 3.54 -4.61
N PRO A 19 3.23 4.34 -5.54
CA PRO A 19 3.79 5.65 -5.85
C PRO A 19 3.90 6.47 -4.56
N THR A 20 5.11 6.97 -4.27
CA THR A 20 5.36 7.80 -3.09
C THR A 20 5.52 9.24 -3.53
N PRO A 21 4.64 10.16 -3.10
CA PRO A 21 4.72 11.53 -3.54
C PRO A 21 6.01 12.18 -3.05
N ILE A 22 6.68 12.90 -3.94
CA ILE A 22 7.87 13.68 -3.62
C ILE A 22 7.40 15.09 -3.31
N VAL A 23 7.74 15.58 -2.12
CA VAL A 23 7.44 16.93 -1.66
C VAL A 23 8.74 17.73 -1.59
N PHE A 24 8.78 18.87 -2.29
CA PHE A 24 10.00 19.65 -2.41
C PHE A 24 9.74 21.15 -2.48
N LYS A 25 10.60 21.90 -1.80
CA LYS A 25 10.69 23.36 -1.89
C LYS A 25 12.17 23.75 -1.86
N PRO A 26 12.65 24.56 -2.82
CA PRO A 26 14.03 25.06 -2.81
C PRO A 26 14.36 25.79 -1.51
N GLY A 27 15.56 25.57 -0.98
CA GLY A 27 16.03 26.23 0.25
C GLY A 27 15.43 25.68 1.56
N VAL A 28 14.63 24.61 1.52
CA VAL A 28 14.05 23.99 2.71
C VAL A 28 14.64 22.60 2.95
N ASP A 29 15.09 22.35 4.17
CA ASP A 29 15.65 21.06 4.57
C ASP A 29 14.58 19.96 4.63
N LEU A 30 15.03 18.70 4.68
CA LEU A 30 14.13 17.55 4.68
C LEU A 30 13.24 17.51 5.94
N ARG A 31 13.77 17.87 7.12
CA ARG A 31 12.99 17.83 8.37
C ARG A 31 11.87 18.87 8.35
N SER A 32 12.15 20.08 7.88
CA SER A 32 11.12 21.11 7.69
C SER A 32 10.06 20.69 6.68
N THR A 33 10.44 19.95 5.63
CA THR A 33 9.48 19.37 4.67
C THR A 33 8.57 18.35 5.35
N VAL A 34 9.13 17.45 6.15
CA VAL A 34 8.37 16.45 6.92
C VAL A 34 7.42 17.13 7.89
N ALA A 35 7.89 18.12 8.65
CA ALA A 35 7.05 18.89 9.56
C ALA A 35 5.89 19.59 8.85
N ALA A 36 6.12 20.16 7.65
CA ALA A 36 5.05 20.76 6.85
C ALA A 36 4.02 19.74 6.38
N VAL A 37 4.46 18.56 5.93
CA VAL A 37 3.58 17.44 5.56
C VAL A 37 2.75 16.98 6.75
N ASP A 38 3.35 16.82 7.91
CA ASP A 38 2.66 16.37 9.12
C ASP A 38 1.65 17.40 9.62
N GLN A 39 2.00 18.70 9.60
CA GLN A 39 1.06 19.78 9.89
C GLN A 39 -0.17 19.74 8.96
N CYS A 40 0.06 19.57 7.65
CA CYS A 40 -1.04 19.48 6.68
C CYS A 40 -1.90 18.23 6.87
N LYS A 41 -1.32 17.10 7.27
CA LYS A 41 -2.06 15.88 7.64
C LYS A 41 -2.89 16.07 8.90
N ILE A 42 -2.33 16.68 9.94
CA ILE A 42 -3.05 16.95 11.19
C ILE A 42 -4.21 17.91 10.91
N ALA A 43 -3.99 18.96 10.10
CA ALA A 43 -5.05 19.87 9.68
C ALA A 43 -6.14 19.14 8.89
N SER A 44 -5.77 18.22 7.99
CA SER A 44 -6.76 17.46 7.22
C SER A 44 -7.62 16.54 8.10
N PHE A 45 -7.08 15.98 9.18
CA PHE A 45 -7.88 15.20 10.14
C PHE A 45 -8.86 16.06 10.94
N ARG A 46 -8.52 17.33 11.19
CA ARG A 46 -9.42 18.27 11.89
C ARG A 46 -10.55 18.76 11.01
N ASP A 47 -10.23 19.10 9.76
CA ASP A 47 -11.18 19.72 8.83
C ASP A 47 -12.01 18.68 8.05
N ILE A 48 -11.46 17.48 7.84
CA ILE A 48 -12.08 16.40 7.08
C ILE A 48 -12.02 15.12 7.93
N PRO A 49 -12.98 14.94 8.86
CA PRO A 49 -12.99 13.78 9.75
C PRO A 49 -13.12 12.48 8.94
N GLN A 50 -12.61 11.40 9.55
CA GLN A 50 -12.70 10.06 8.97
C GLN A 50 -14.16 9.62 8.87
N SER A 51 -14.52 9.06 7.71
CA SER A 51 -15.83 8.45 7.50
C SER A 51 -15.60 7.02 7.04
N ILE A 52 -15.66 6.10 7.99
CA ILE A 52 -15.39 4.69 7.75
C ILE A 52 -16.68 4.01 7.30
N ALA A 53 -16.66 3.48 6.08
CA ALA A 53 -17.71 2.64 5.53
C ALA A 53 -17.21 1.20 5.42
N THR A 54 -18.12 0.25 5.61
CA THR A 54 -17.84 -1.17 5.51
C THR A 54 -18.83 -1.81 4.55
N ASP A 55 -18.30 -2.31 3.44
CA ASP A 55 -19.07 -3.06 2.46
C ASP A 55 -18.98 -4.55 2.79
N TYR A 56 -20.15 -5.18 2.91
CA TYR A 56 -20.28 -6.61 3.13
C TYR A 56 -20.63 -7.31 1.81
N HIS A 57 -19.77 -8.22 1.36
CA HIS A 57 -20.03 -9.08 0.22
C HIS A 57 -20.44 -10.46 0.73
N PRO A 58 -21.73 -10.82 0.64
CA PRO A 58 -22.19 -12.11 1.13
C PRO A 58 -21.50 -13.25 0.40
N GLY A 59 -21.19 -14.30 1.16
CA GLY A 59 -20.70 -15.54 0.60
C GLY A 59 -21.80 -16.30 -0.13
N TYR A 60 -21.40 -17.27 -0.94
CA TYR A 60 -22.30 -18.18 -1.63
C TYR A 60 -21.87 -19.62 -1.36
N SER A 61 -22.76 -20.43 -0.81
CA SER A 61 -22.49 -21.85 -0.56
C SER A 61 -23.56 -22.72 -1.23
N ASN A 62 -23.10 -23.66 -2.04
CA ASN A 62 -23.89 -24.73 -2.62
C ASN A 62 -23.25 -26.05 -2.22
N PRO A 63 -23.92 -26.91 -1.43
CA PRO A 63 -23.35 -28.18 -0.97
C PRO A 63 -23.17 -29.23 -2.08
N GLY A 64 -23.63 -28.97 -3.30
CA GLY A 64 -23.57 -29.91 -4.42
C GLY A 64 -24.59 -31.04 -4.29
N THR A 65 -24.51 -32.02 -5.18
CA THR A 65 -25.32 -33.24 -5.13
C THR A 65 -24.44 -34.41 -4.66
N VAL A 66 -24.94 -35.18 -3.69
CA VAL A 66 -24.29 -36.42 -3.26
C VAL A 66 -24.79 -37.55 -4.15
N GLN A 67 -23.88 -38.19 -4.87
CA GLN A 67 -24.16 -39.37 -5.67
C GLN A 67 -23.52 -40.59 -5.02
N CYS A 68 -24.36 -41.55 -4.62
CA CYS A 68 -23.92 -42.81 -4.03
C CYS A 68 -24.12 -43.95 -5.02
N ASN A 69 -23.13 -44.83 -5.12
CA ASN A 69 -23.20 -46.08 -5.87
C ASN A 69 -22.92 -47.24 -4.91
N THR A 70 -23.72 -48.30 -5.02
CA THR A 70 -23.58 -49.52 -4.21
C THR A 70 -23.09 -50.66 -5.09
N TYR A 71 -22.00 -51.31 -4.67
CA TYR A 71 -21.47 -52.52 -5.30
C TYR A 71 -21.33 -53.61 -4.22
N GLY A 72 -22.16 -54.65 -4.31
CA GLY A 72 -22.23 -55.70 -3.29
C GLY A 72 -22.69 -55.14 -1.94
N THR A 73 -21.89 -55.33 -0.90
CA THR A 73 -22.15 -54.77 0.46
C THR A 73 -21.48 -53.42 0.70
N VAL A 74 -20.75 -52.87 -0.28
CA VAL A 74 -20.00 -51.62 -0.15
C VAL A 74 -20.78 -50.48 -0.81
N VAL A 75 -21.01 -49.40 -0.08
CA VAL A 75 -21.59 -48.15 -0.57
C VAL A 75 -20.49 -47.09 -0.65
N SER A 76 -20.34 -46.46 -1.82
CA SER A 76 -19.42 -45.35 -2.04
C SER A 76 -20.18 -44.11 -2.48
N CYS A 77 -19.94 -42.97 -1.84
CA CYS A 77 -20.63 -41.70 -2.10
C CYS A 77 -19.62 -40.61 -2.46
N ASN A 78 -19.92 -39.84 -3.50
CA ASN A 78 -19.15 -38.68 -3.93
C ASN A 78 -20.04 -37.43 -4.02
N THR A 79 -19.49 -36.28 -3.64
CA THR A 79 -20.16 -34.99 -3.78
C THR A 79 -19.70 -34.30 -5.06
N ILE A 80 -20.64 -33.94 -5.94
CA ILE A 80 -20.37 -33.29 -7.23
C ILE A 80 -21.02 -31.91 -7.24
N GLY A 81 -20.31 -30.90 -7.76
CA GLY A 81 -20.86 -29.55 -7.95
C GLY A 81 -20.95 -28.71 -6.67
N ALA A 82 -20.22 -29.07 -5.62
CA ALA A 82 -20.13 -28.24 -4.41
C ALA A 82 -19.32 -26.96 -4.69
N VAL A 83 -19.85 -25.82 -4.26
CA VAL A 83 -19.20 -24.50 -4.38
C VAL A 83 -19.29 -23.79 -3.04
N ASN A 84 -18.18 -23.25 -2.55
CA ASN A 84 -18.16 -22.41 -1.36
C ASN A 84 -17.30 -21.17 -1.60
N ILE A 85 -17.97 -20.04 -1.78
CA ILE A 85 -17.37 -18.71 -1.88
C ILE A 85 -17.57 -18.05 -0.52
N PRO A 86 -16.50 -17.85 0.27
CA PRO A 86 -16.63 -17.19 1.56
C PRO A 86 -17.07 -15.74 1.38
N GLY A 87 -17.86 -15.25 2.32
CA GLY A 87 -18.18 -13.82 2.38
C GLY A 87 -16.92 -13.00 2.67
N SER A 88 -16.89 -11.77 2.17
CA SER A 88 -15.80 -10.85 2.42
C SER A 88 -16.34 -9.51 2.93
N THR A 89 -15.47 -8.74 3.57
CA THR A 89 -15.81 -7.44 4.11
C THR A 89 -14.70 -6.47 3.77
N THR A 90 -15.05 -5.34 3.17
CA THR A 90 -14.11 -4.30 2.76
C THR A 90 -14.41 -3.04 3.52
N THR A 91 -13.47 -2.59 4.34
CA THR A 91 -13.60 -1.34 5.10
C THR A 91 -12.70 -0.28 4.46
N TYR A 92 -13.26 0.90 4.19
CA TYR A 92 -12.54 2.02 3.57
C TYR A 92 -13.01 3.36 4.15
N ASP A 93 -12.16 4.38 4.01
CA ASP A 93 -12.52 5.74 4.38
C ASP A 93 -13.04 6.50 3.16
N VAL A 94 -14.33 6.85 3.19
CA VAL A 94 -15.05 7.56 2.13
C VAL A 94 -14.42 8.92 1.85
N ASN A 95 -13.86 9.56 2.89
CA ASN A 95 -13.28 10.90 2.81
C ASN A 95 -11.78 10.91 2.51
N GLN A 96 -11.13 9.74 2.32
CA GLN A 96 -9.69 9.67 2.09
C GLN A 96 -9.25 10.57 0.92
N GLY A 97 -9.94 10.49 -0.22
CA GLY A 97 -9.60 11.31 -1.39
C GLY A 97 -9.83 12.81 -1.20
N LEU A 98 -10.67 13.23 -0.26
CA LEU A 98 -10.80 14.65 0.11
C LEU A 98 -9.62 15.09 0.98
N ARG A 99 -9.20 14.26 1.94
CA ARG A 99 -8.01 14.54 2.76
C ARG A 99 -6.75 14.63 1.93
N ASP A 100 -6.56 13.73 0.96
CA ASP A 100 -5.38 13.76 0.09
C ASP A 100 -5.32 15.08 -0.70
N ARG A 101 -6.46 15.53 -1.26
CA ARG A 101 -6.56 16.82 -1.95
C ARG A 101 -6.31 18.02 -1.02
N TYR A 102 -6.79 17.95 0.21
CA TYR A 102 -6.54 18.99 1.21
C TYR A 102 -5.06 19.11 1.55
N ILE A 103 -4.38 17.98 1.80
CA ILE A 103 -2.95 17.95 2.14
C ILE A 103 -2.14 18.61 1.02
N VAL A 104 -2.46 18.29 -0.23
CA VAL A 104 -1.77 18.84 -1.41
C VAL A 104 -1.96 20.35 -1.50
N ARG A 105 -3.20 20.83 -1.38
CA ARG A 105 -3.47 22.28 -1.37
C ARG A 105 -2.79 23.00 -0.21
N CYS A 106 -2.75 22.39 0.97
CA CYS A 106 -2.04 22.93 2.13
C CYS A 106 -0.53 23.05 1.88
N LEU A 107 0.08 22.06 1.24
CA LEU A 107 1.50 22.08 0.87
C LEU A 107 1.78 23.12 -0.22
N GLU A 108 0.94 23.20 -1.25
CA GLU A 108 1.03 24.21 -2.32
C GLU A 108 0.91 25.63 -1.75
N ALA A 109 -0.02 25.88 -0.82
CA ALA A 109 -0.16 27.16 -0.12
C ALA A 109 1.08 27.52 0.71
N LYS A 110 1.81 26.52 1.22
CA LYS A 110 3.11 26.71 1.89
C LYS A 110 4.28 26.82 0.89
N GLY A 111 4.01 26.77 -0.42
CA GLY A 111 4.98 26.91 -1.50
C GLY A 111 5.78 25.62 -1.80
N PHE A 112 5.28 24.46 -1.41
CA PHE A 112 5.88 23.17 -1.78
C PHE A 112 5.31 22.68 -3.12
N GLY A 113 6.17 22.13 -3.96
CA GLY A 113 5.77 21.32 -5.11
C GLY A 113 5.57 19.86 -4.70
N VAL A 114 4.54 19.23 -5.26
CA VAL A 114 4.20 17.82 -5.04
C VAL A 114 4.24 17.08 -6.37
N LYS A 115 4.96 15.97 -6.45
CA LYS A 115 4.95 15.04 -7.59
C LYS A 115 4.47 13.68 -7.16
N PHE A 116 3.38 13.19 -7.75
CA PHE A 116 2.75 11.91 -7.39
C PHE A 116 3.33 10.70 -8.14
N ASP A 117 4.04 10.94 -9.24
CA ASP A 117 4.74 9.93 -10.04
C ASP A 117 6.09 9.50 -9.43
N GLY A 118 6.34 9.90 -8.18
CA GLY A 118 7.55 9.57 -7.46
C GLY A 118 7.61 8.12 -6.98
N ARG A 119 8.84 7.64 -6.80
CA ARG A 119 9.15 6.38 -6.11
C ARG A 119 10.03 6.63 -4.89
N ALA A 120 10.00 5.73 -3.93
CA ALA A 120 10.94 5.78 -2.81
C ALA A 120 12.37 5.54 -3.31
N CYS A 121 13.34 6.20 -2.68
CA CYS A 121 14.75 5.89 -2.92
C CYS A 121 15.05 4.47 -2.40
N ALA A 122 15.66 3.64 -3.22
CA ALA A 122 15.92 2.23 -2.96
C ALA A 122 17.29 1.97 -2.33
N THR A 123 18.29 2.80 -2.65
CA THR A 123 19.67 2.63 -2.17
C THR A 123 20.19 3.88 -1.47
N GLN A 124 21.23 3.73 -0.63
CA GLN A 124 21.87 4.87 0.03
C GLN A 124 22.48 5.85 -0.99
N SER A 125 22.94 5.36 -2.13
CA SER A 125 23.45 6.21 -3.23
C SER A 125 22.35 7.11 -3.78
N GLU A 126 21.14 6.56 -3.99
CA GLU A 126 19.98 7.35 -4.43
C GLU A 126 19.54 8.37 -3.38
N VAL A 127 19.59 8.01 -2.09
CA VAL A 127 19.31 8.95 -1.00
C VAL A 127 20.31 10.11 -1.02
N ASN A 128 21.60 9.82 -1.12
CA ASN A 128 22.65 10.83 -1.17
C ASN A 128 22.49 11.75 -2.39
N GLN A 129 22.11 11.19 -3.55
CA GLN A 129 21.84 11.98 -4.75
C GLN A 129 20.59 12.86 -4.58
N ALA A 130 19.49 12.32 -4.06
CA ALA A 130 18.28 13.09 -3.81
C ALA A 130 18.53 14.24 -2.81
N MET A 131 19.38 14.03 -1.80
CA MET A 131 19.78 15.10 -0.88
C MET A 131 20.63 16.18 -1.57
N LYS A 132 21.52 15.81 -2.50
CA LYS A 132 22.28 16.76 -3.33
C LYS A 132 21.36 17.56 -4.26
N ASP A 133 20.43 16.90 -4.95
CA ASP A 133 19.45 17.54 -5.82
C ASP A 133 18.67 18.60 -5.03
N ARG A 134 18.19 18.24 -3.83
CA ARG A 134 17.48 19.17 -2.93
C ARG A 134 18.34 20.37 -2.54
N ALA A 135 19.60 20.13 -2.16
CA ALA A 135 20.54 21.20 -1.79
C ALA A 135 20.81 22.16 -2.96
N ASN A 136 20.80 21.65 -4.19
CA ASN A 136 20.96 22.42 -5.42
C ASN A 136 19.66 23.12 -5.88
N GLY A 137 18.58 23.05 -5.09
CA GLY A 137 17.29 23.62 -5.49
C GLY A 137 16.55 22.80 -6.56
N GLN A 138 17.03 21.59 -6.87
CA GLN A 138 16.47 20.72 -7.88
C GLN A 138 15.48 19.72 -7.26
N PHE A 139 14.42 19.42 -8.01
CA PHE A 139 13.42 18.46 -7.60
C PHE A 139 14.03 17.04 -7.67
N PRO A 140 14.10 16.29 -6.56
CA PRO A 140 14.77 14.99 -6.54
C PRO A 140 14.00 13.94 -7.35
N LYS A 141 14.73 12.94 -7.86
CA LYS A 141 14.14 11.85 -8.67
C LYS A 141 13.40 10.79 -7.84
N CYS A 142 13.64 10.73 -6.54
CA CYS A 142 13.01 9.78 -5.63
C CYS A 142 12.69 10.45 -4.28
N ALA A 143 11.70 9.90 -3.58
CA ALA A 143 11.30 10.33 -2.25
C ALA A 143 12.27 9.74 -1.22
N VAL A 144 12.96 10.63 -0.50
CA VAL A 144 13.76 10.26 0.66
C VAL A 144 12.80 9.96 1.82
N ARG A 145 12.86 8.75 2.37
CA ARG A 145 12.14 8.44 3.61
C ARG A 145 12.74 9.26 4.74
N ALA A 146 11.89 9.91 5.53
CA ALA A 146 12.33 10.54 6.76
C ALA A 146 12.95 9.47 7.68
N PRO A 147 14.09 9.74 8.35
CA PRO A 147 14.54 8.88 9.41
C PRO A 147 13.49 8.90 10.53
N SER A 148 12.92 7.73 10.82
CA SER A 148 12.03 7.50 11.97
C SER A 148 12.78 7.70 13.28
#